data_AF-A0A087UN53-F1
#
_entry.id   AF-A0A087UN53-F1
#
_cell.length_a   1.000
_cell.length_b   1.000
_cell.length_c   1.000
_cell.angle_alpha   90.00
_cell.angle_beta   90.00
_cell.angle_gamma   90.00
#
_symmetry.space_group_name_H-M   'P 1'
#
loop_
_entity.id
_entity.type
_entity.pdbx_description
1 polymer ?
#
loop_
_entity_poly.entity_id
_entity_poly.type
_entity_poly.pdbx_seq_one_letter_code
_entity_poly.pdbx_strand_id
1 'polypeptide(L)'
;MAHVLLPCDLPTWSDVQRHLAQLKTCKNGEQVTQIMLKIYETCCISLDPDDNQPKSEHSGFQELRFFIDDIMTEQERSKFLTETLSTMVSQALNLRIAKPPNGFLYSLKKEDSTFVLERPFIASLLANAFFSTFPKRNSKTHPTLQDFSFADFFTYLTKRSHQKKLKVLLRYFEKLDMQPKGMVTFVRKVVHGPSLPGWLCSDRPLVPLIVRPEGTLHEAEPHVFRAFPCTSLIGGDVLKTSTSQEAKLFFTFPELLVSLSFVESLGDDESLLTEGIYPATSARKSSR
;
A
#
# COMPACT_ATOMS: atom_id res chain seq x y z
N MET A 1 -2.44 -24.02 -2.25
CA MET A 1 -2.40 -22.64 -1.70
C MET A 1 -1.46 -21.82 -2.58
N ALA A 2 -1.90 -20.67 -3.08
CA ALA A 2 -1.09 -19.84 -3.96
C ALA A 2 -0.28 -18.82 -3.13
N HIS A 3 1.04 -18.81 -3.28
CA HIS A 3 1.93 -17.90 -2.57
C HIS A 3 2.10 -16.58 -3.32
N VAL A 4 2.12 -15.48 -2.57
CA VAL A 4 2.54 -14.18 -3.07
C VAL A 4 4.02 -14.26 -3.45
N LEU A 5 4.34 -13.89 -4.68
CA LEU A 5 5.71 -13.85 -5.15
C LEU A 5 6.41 -12.62 -4.55
N LEU A 6 7.22 -12.82 -3.51
CA LEU A 6 7.95 -11.76 -2.86
C LEU A 6 9.28 -11.49 -3.58
N PRO A 7 9.75 -10.23 -3.62
CA PRO A 7 11.04 -9.88 -4.20
C PRO A 7 12.21 -10.73 -3.69
N CYS A 8 12.20 -11.08 -2.40
CA CYS A 8 13.25 -11.90 -1.79
C CYS A 8 13.29 -13.37 -2.22
N ASP A 9 12.25 -13.84 -2.89
CA ASP A 9 12.16 -15.21 -3.42
C ASP A 9 12.61 -15.27 -4.91
N LEU A 10 12.91 -14.14 -5.53
CA LEU A 10 13.29 -14.05 -6.94
C LEU A 10 14.81 -14.22 -7.14
N PRO A 11 15.25 -14.79 -8.27
CA PRO A 11 16.67 -14.91 -8.60
C PRO A 11 17.41 -13.57 -8.65
N THR A 12 16.70 -12.49 -8.98
CA THR A 12 17.25 -11.13 -9.09
C THR A 12 17.50 -10.47 -7.73
N TRP A 13 17.09 -11.08 -6.62
CA TRP A 13 17.15 -10.45 -5.30
C TRP A 13 18.55 -10.00 -4.89
N SER A 14 19.60 -10.77 -5.22
CA SER A 14 20.98 -10.37 -4.88
C SER A 14 21.40 -9.06 -5.55
N ASP A 15 20.96 -8.82 -6.78
CA ASP A 15 21.25 -7.59 -7.51
C ASP A 15 20.39 -6.44 -6.98
N VAL A 16 19.11 -6.70 -6.67
CA VAL A 16 18.22 -5.74 -6.01
C VAL A 16 18.79 -5.30 -4.67
N GLN A 17 19.31 -6.23 -3.84
CA GLN A 17 19.95 -5.90 -2.57
C GLN A 17 21.16 -4.97 -2.75
N ARG A 18 21.96 -5.21 -3.79
CA ARG A 18 23.11 -4.36 -4.12
C ARG A 18 22.67 -2.93 -4.48
N HIS A 19 21.66 -2.80 -5.32
CA HIS A 19 21.08 -1.50 -5.68
C HIS A 19 20.43 -0.80 -4.47
N LEU A 20 19.64 -1.52 -3.68
CA LEU A 20 19.04 -0.98 -2.45
C LEU A 20 20.11 -0.47 -1.48
N ALA A 21 21.22 -1.19 -1.31
CA ALA A 21 22.32 -0.75 -0.45
C ALA A 21 22.97 0.55 -0.94
N GLN A 22 23.06 0.77 -2.26
CA GLN A 22 23.60 2.01 -2.83
C GLN A 22 22.74 3.23 -2.50
N LEU A 23 21.42 3.06 -2.35
CA LEU A 23 20.50 4.17 -2.02
C LEU A 23 20.85 4.87 -0.71
N LYS A 24 21.48 4.17 0.25
CA LYS A 24 21.91 4.77 1.53
C LYS A 24 22.99 5.85 1.37
N THR A 25 23.67 5.87 0.22
CA THR A 25 24.78 6.81 -0.06
C THR A 25 24.37 7.99 -0.94
N CYS A 26 23.10 8.03 -1.37
CA CYS A 26 22.59 9.08 -2.23
C CYS A 26 22.54 10.44 -1.54
N LYS A 27 22.86 11.50 -2.29
CA LYS A 27 22.92 12.89 -1.79
C LYS A 27 21.87 13.81 -2.41
N ASN A 28 21.15 13.36 -3.43
CA ASN A 28 20.14 14.14 -4.14
C ASN A 28 19.11 13.22 -4.83
N GLY A 29 18.03 13.81 -5.33
CA GLY A 29 16.96 13.10 -6.02
C GLY A 29 17.46 12.36 -7.27
N GLU A 30 18.38 12.96 -8.04
CA GLU A 30 18.95 12.33 -9.25
C GLU A 30 19.59 10.96 -8.95
N GLN A 31 20.43 10.87 -7.92
CA GLN A 31 21.07 9.59 -7.56
C GLN A 31 20.05 8.55 -7.08
N VAL A 32 19.05 8.98 -6.30
CA VAL A 32 17.97 8.10 -5.82
C VAL A 32 17.21 7.51 -7.01
N THR A 33 16.78 8.35 -7.94
CA THR A 33 15.92 7.91 -9.05
C THR A 33 16.68 7.10 -10.08
N GLN A 34 17.96 7.38 -10.33
CA GLN A 34 18.82 6.53 -11.17
C GLN A 34 18.95 5.11 -10.63
N ILE A 35 19.12 4.95 -9.31
CA ILE A 35 19.20 3.61 -8.70
C ILE A 35 17.83 2.93 -8.68
N MET A 36 16.76 3.66 -8.36
CA MET A 36 15.40 3.12 -8.42
C MET A 36 15.02 2.67 -9.84
N LEU A 37 15.47 3.39 -10.88
CA LEU A 37 15.27 2.97 -12.26
C LEU A 37 15.99 1.65 -12.58
N LYS A 38 17.24 1.47 -12.11
CA LYS A 38 17.95 0.19 -12.26
C LYS A 38 17.24 -0.96 -11.54
N ILE A 39 16.70 -0.71 -10.35
CA ILE A 39 15.89 -1.69 -9.61
C ILE A 39 14.66 -2.05 -10.44
N TYR A 40 13.96 -1.05 -10.95
CA TYR A 40 12.77 -1.25 -11.79
C TYR A 40 13.08 -2.08 -13.03
N GLU A 41 14.12 -1.74 -13.80
CA GLU A 41 14.54 -2.49 -14.98
C GLU A 41 14.94 -3.94 -14.66
N THR A 42 15.49 -4.18 -13.46
CA THR A 42 15.87 -5.52 -13.00
C THR A 42 14.65 -6.38 -12.63
N CYS A 43 13.59 -5.77 -12.09
CA CYS A 43 12.45 -6.50 -11.51
C CYS A 43 11.23 -6.55 -12.44
N CYS A 44 10.99 -5.48 -13.20
CA CYS A 44 9.80 -5.27 -14.01
C CYS A 44 10.06 -5.58 -15.49
N ILE A 45 10.53 -6.80 -15.75
CA ILE A 45 10.51 -7.35 -17.11
C ILE A 45 9.05 -7.68 -17.41
N SER A 46 8.46 -6.98 -18.40
CA SER A 46 7.09 -7.30 -18.80
C SER A 46 7.04 -8.73 -19.34
N LEU A 47 6.12 -9.53 -18.79
CA LEU A 47 5.86 -10.89 -19.26
C LEU A 47 4.95 -10.90 -20.51
N ASP A 48 4.44 -9.73 -20.92
CA ASP A 48 3.55 -9.59 -22.08
C ASP A 48 4.37 -9.17 -23.32
N PRO A 49 4.45 -10.02 -24.36
CA PRO A 49 5.22 -9.73 -25.57
C PRO A 49 4.67 -8.55 -26.39
N ASP A 50 3.42 -8.14 -26.16
CA ASP A 50 2.79 -6.98 -26.81
C ASP A 50 2.88 -5.70 -25.98
N ASP A 51 3.50 -5.75 -24.79
CA ASP A 51 3.69 -4.58 -23.93
C ASP A 51 4.84 -3.74 -24.50
N ASN A 52 4.49 -2.90 -25.48
CA ASN A 52 5.33 -1.80 -25.94
C ASN A 52 5.50 -0.81 -24.78
N GLN A 53 6.42 -1.11 -23.85
CA GLN A 53 6.69 -0.31 -22.65
C GLN A 53 6.75 1.18 -23.02
N PRO A 54 5.77 1.99 -22.57
CA PRO A 54 5.75 3.38 -22.95
C PRO A 54 6.87 4.12 -22.21
N LYS A 55 7.50 5.06 -22.92
CA LYS A 55 8.46 6.06 -22.39
C LYS A 55 7.95 6.82 -21.15
N SER A 56 6.68 6.65 -20.76
CA SER A 56 6.04 7.29 -19.60
C SER A 56 6.55 6.79 -18.25
N GLU A 57 7.04 5.56 -18.11
CA GLU A 57 7.50 5.08 -16.79
C GLU A 57 8.82 5.74 -16.37
N HIS A 58 9.72 5.99 -17.33
CA HIS A 58 10.89 6.83 -17.12
C HIS A 58 10.52 8.26 -16.69
N SER A 59 9.40 8.80 -17.19
CA SER A 59 8.90 10.10 -16.72
C SER A 59 8.48 10.08 -15.24
N GLY A 60 7.96 8.96 -14.74
CA GLY A 60 7.63 8.83 -13.31
C GLY A 60 8.83 9.06 -12.40
N PHE A 61 9.97 8.45 -12.71
CA PHE A 61 11.20 8.66 -11.93
C PHE A 61 11.74 10.09 -12.08
N GLN A 62 11.52 10.76 -13.21
CA GLN A 62 11.85 12.19 -13.36
C GLN A 62 10.96 13.07 -12.47
N GLU A 63 9.67 12.77 -12.38
CA GLU A 63 8.74 13.48 -11.48
C GLU A 63 9.09 13.25 -10.00
N LEU A 64 9.54 12.04 -9.64
CA LEU A 64 10.05 11.76 -8.30
C LEU A 64 11.31 12.57 -7.99
N ARG A 65 12.24 12.69 -8.96
CA ARG A 65 13.43 13.53 -8.82
C ARG A 65 13.02 14.97 -8.56
N PHE A 66 12.18 15.54 -9.42
CA PHE A 66 11.68 16.92 -9.27
C PHE A 66 10.98 17.13 -7.93
N PHE A 67 10.21 16.13 -7.47
CA PHE A 67 9.60 16.19 -6.14
C PHE A 67 10.63 16.28 -5.02
N ILE A 68 11.69 15.47 -5.06
CA ILE A 68 12.75 15.46 -4.04
C ILE A 68 13.58 16.74 -4.09
N ASP A 69 14.02 17.16 -5.28
CA ASP A 69 14.98 18.24 -5.44
C ASP A 69 14.31 19.63 -5.37
N ASP A 70 13.11 19.80 -5.94
CA ASP A 70 12.49 21.11 -6.17
C ASP A 70 11.20 21.35 -5.34
N ILE A 71 10.47 20.30 -4.95
CA ILE A 71 9.19 20.44 -4.22
C ILE A 71 9.34 20.29 -2.70
N MET A 72 10.25 19.42 -2.25
CA MET A 72 10.55 19.30 -0.82
C MET A 72 11.24 20.58 -0.32
N THR A 73 10.86 21.01 0.89
CA THR A 73 11.65 22.04 1.58
C THR A 73 13.05 21.49 1.91
N GLU A 74 14.02 22.38 2.15
CA GLU A 74 15.38 21.96 2.49
C GLU A 74 15.43 21.03 3.71
N GLN A 75 14.59 21.30 4.72
CA GLN A 75 14.46 20.46 5.91
C GLN A 75 13.86 19.08 5.59
N GLU A 76 12.77 19.04 4.82
CA GLU A 76 12.15 17.78 4.38
C GLU A 76 13.12 16.94 3.54
N ARG A 77 13.82 17.57 2.59
CA ARG A 77 14.78 16.90 1.70
C ARG A 77 15.97 16.36 2.49
N SER A 78 16.54 17.16 3.39
CA SER A 78 17.64 16.73 4.26
C SER A 78 17.24 15.53 5.11
N LYS A 79 16.09 15.61 5.78
CA LYS A 79 15.55 14.50 6.58
C LYS A 79 15.30 13.25 5.74
N PHE A 80 14.71 13.41 4.55
CA PHE A 80 14.45 12.29 3.65
C PHE A 80 15.74 11.57 3.25
N LEU A 81 16.75 12.31 2.79
CA LEU A 81 17.99 11.72 2.28
C LEU A 81 18.88 11.13 3.37
N THR A 82 18.86 11.70 4.58
CA THR A 82 19.75 11.27 5.69
C THR A 82 19.13 10.18 6.57
N GLU A 83 17.83 10.24 6.83
CA GLU A 83 17.15 9.37 7.79
C GLU A 83 16.10 8.48 7.12
N THR A 84 15.10 9.07 6.47
CA THR A 84 13.91 8.35 5.99
C THR A 84 14.28 7.31 4.92
N LEU A 85 15.09 7.68 3.94
CA LEU A 85 15.53 6.80 2.87
C LEU A 85 16.32 5.60 3.43
N SER A 86 17.25 5.86 4.37
CA SER A 86 18.03 4.79 5.02
C SER A 86 17.14 3.82 5.80
N THR A 87 16.11 4.35 6.47
CA THR A 87 15.09 3.55 7.17
C THR A 87 14.32 2.67 6.18
N MET A 88 13.79 3.25 5.10
CA MET A 88 13.07 2.52 4.05
C MET A 88 13.92 1.43 3.41
N VAL A 89 15.18 1.72 3.07
CA VAL A 89 16.11 0.72 2.52
C VAL A 89 16.32 -0.43 3.51
N SER A 90 16.50 -0.12 4.79
CA SER A 90 16.71 -1.14 5.82
C SER A 90 15.48 -2.04 5.98
N GLN A 91 14.27 -1.46 5.94
CA GLN A 91 13.03 -2.25 5.91
C GLN A 91 12.92 -3.10 4.64
N ALA A 92 13.25 -2.55 3.47
CA ALA A 92 13.20 -3.31 2.21
C ALA A 92 14.13 -4.54 2.24
N LEU A 93 15.36 -4.36 2.73
CA LEU A 93 16.35 -5.43 2.87
C LEU A 93 15.97 -6.50 3.91
N ASN A 94 15.20 -6.11 4.95
CA ASN A 94 14.74 -7.01 6.01
C ASN A 94 13.62 -7.96 5.56
N LEU A 95 13.10 -7.83 4.33
CA LEU A 95 11.96 -8.61 3.84
C LEU A 95 12.10 -10.12 4.08
N ARG A 96 13.28 -10.70 3.82
CA ARG A 96 13.51 -12.14 3.99
C ARG A 96 13.44 -12.59 5.46
N ILE A 97 13.85 -11.71 6.37
CA ILE A 97 13.85 -11.98 7.82
C ILE A 97 12.45 -11.76 8.39
N ALA A 98 11.74 -10.74 7.91
CA ALA A 98 10.39 -10.40 8.36
C ALA A 98 9.30 -11.29 7.75
N LYS A 99 9.61 -12.04 6.69
CA LYS A 99 8.67 -12.96 6.03
C LYS A 99 8.16 -14.02 7.01
N PRO A 100 6.84 -14.30 7.05
CA PRO A 100 6.31 -15.39 7.88
C PRO A 100 6.90 -16.75 7.50
N PRO A 101 7.12 -17.66 8.47
CA PRO A 101 7.77 -18.96 8.23
C PRO A 101 6.98 -19.85 7.25
N ASN A 102 5.66 -19.73 7.25
CA ASN A 102 4.78 -20.48 6.35
C ASN A 102 4.64 -19.82 4.96
N GLY A 103 5.45 -18.80 4.67
CA GLY A 103 5.32 -17.96 3.49
C GLY A 103 4.17 -16.97 3.58
N PHE A 104 3.93 -16.27 2.47
CA PHE A 104 2.84 -15.30 2.35
C PHE A 104 1.88 -15.78 1.27
N LEU A 105 0.59 -15.88 1.60
CA LEU A 105 -0.45 -16.48 0.75
C LEU A 105 -1.36 -15.41 0.18
N TYR A 106 -1.94 -15.67 -1.00
CA TYR A 106 -3.03 -14.85 -1.51
C TYR A 106 -4.32 -15.09 -0.72
N SER A 107 -5.08 -14.02 -0.49
CA SER A 107 -6.47 -14.06 -0.04
C SER A 107 -7.36 -14.23 -1.27
N LEU A 108 -7.74 -15.47 -1.55
CA LEU A 108 -8.43 -15.87 -2.77
C LEU A 108 -9.92 -15.47 -2.76
N LYS A 109 -10.44 -15.20 -3.96
CA LYS A 109 -11.85 -14.89 -4.16
C LYS A 109 -12.74 -16.09 -3.83
N LYS A 110 -13.85 -15.84 -3.14
CA LYS A 110 -14.82 -16.83 -2.62
C LYS A 110 -14.28 -17.71 -1.50
N GLU A 111 -13.18 -17.34 -0.85
CA GLU A 111 -12.60 -18.08 0.27
C GLU A 111 -12.43 -17.21 1.52
N ASP A 112 -13.02 -17.68 2.63
CA ASP A 112 -12.78 -17.10 3.95
C ASP A 112 -11.29 -17.20 4.32
N SER A 113 -10.69 -16.09 4.72
CA SER A 113 -9.28 -16.09 5.10
C SER A 113 -8.94 -15.03 6.14
N THR A 114 -7.90 -15.29 6.93
CA THR A 114 -7.42 -14.39 7.98
C THR A 114 -5.91 -14.31 7.94
N PHE A 115 -5.39 -13.09 7.86
CA PHE A 115 -3.98 -12.78 7.79
C PHE A 115 -3.61 -11.87 8.95
N VAL A 116 -2.79 -12.37 9.86
CA VAL A 116 -2.23 -11.58 10.96
C VAL A 116 -0.78 -11.26 10.59
N LEU A 117 -0.52 -10.00 10.24
CA LEU A 117 0.77 -9.56 9.73
C LEU A 117 1.49 -8.71 10.77
N GLU A 118 2.75 -9.04 11.06
CA GLU A 118 3.57 -8.21 11.92
C GLU A 118 3.98 -6.90 11.23
N ARG A 119 3.99 -5.79 11.96
CA ARG A 119 4.37 -4.48 11.41
C ARG A 119 5.75 -4.43 10.72
N PRO A 120 6.79 -5.11 11.20
CA PRO A 120 8.07 -5.17 10.47
C PRO A 120 7.91 -5.77 9.06
N PHE A 121 7.06 -6.78 8.88
CA PHE A 121 6.76 -7.34 7.58
C PHE A 121 5.99 -6.36 6.70
N ILE A 122 4.96 -5.71 7.25
CA ILE A 122 4.18 -4.67 6.55
C ILE A 122 5.09 -3.53 6.08
N ALA A 123 5.95 -3.01 6.96
CA ALA A 123 6.91 -1.96 6.62
C ALA A 123 7.88 -2.41 5.52
N SER A 124 8.34 -3.67 5.57
CA SER A 124 9.17 -4.26 4.53
C SER A 124 8.43 -4.34 3.19
N LEU A 125 7.16 -4.77 3.18
CA LEU A 125 6.33 -4.81 1.96
C LEU A 125 6.13 -3.41 1.36
N LEU A 126 5.78 -2.42 2.18
CA LEU A 126 5.58 -1.04 1.72
C LEU A 126 6.86 -0.43 1.16
N ALA A 127 8.02 -0.69 1.78
CA ALA A 127 9.30 -0.21 1.29
C ALA A 127 9.67 -0.84 -0.06
N ASN A 128 9.45 -2.15 -0.20
CA ASN A 128 9.65 -2.85 -1.46
C ASN A 128 8.70 -2.35 -2.56
N ALA A 129 7.45 -2.03 -2.24
CA ALA A 129 6.52 -1.41 -3.18
C ALA A 129 6.98 0.00 -3.61
N PHE A 130 7.47 0.81 -2.66
CA PHE A 130 8.01 2.14 -2.97
C PHE A 130 9.21 2.07 -3.91
N PHE A 131 10.12 1.12 -3.70
CA PHE A 131 11.27 0.88 -4.58
C PHE A 131 10.93 0.09 -5.84
N SER A 132 9.65 -0.22 -6.06
CA SER A 132 9.15 -0.94 -7.24
C SER A 132 9.88 -2.27 -7.49
N THR A 133 10.17 -3.02 -6.42
CA THR A 133 10.88 -4.31 -6.49
C THR A 133 9.96 -5.49 -6.77
N PHE A 134 8.65 -5.30 -6.64
CA PHE A 134 7.66 -6.34 -6.96
C PHE A 134 7.57 -6.51 -8.48
N PRO A 135 7.44 -7.76 -8.98
CA PRO A 135 7.11 -8.00 -10.37
C PRO A 135 5.81 -7.29 -10.76
N LYS A 136 5.84 -6.60 -11.91
CA LYS A 136 4.69 -5.85 -12.41
C LYS A 136 3.50 -6.77 -12.68
N ARG A 137 2.32 -6.38 -12.20
CA ARG A 137 1.05 -7.04 -12.50
C ARG A 137 0.20 -6.15 -13.39
N ASN A 138 -0.50 -6.76 -14.34
CA ASN A 138 -1.45 -6.06 -15.21
C ASN A 138 -2.74 -6.88 -15.35
N SER A 139 -3.77 -6.27 -15.97
CA SER A 139 -5.08 -6.90 -16.14
C SER A 139 -5.06 -8.19 -16.98
N LYS A 140 -4.01 -8.40 -17.79
CA LYS A 140 -3.85 -9.64 -18.57
C LYS A 140 -3.23 -10.78 -17.75
N THR A 141 -2.22 -10.46 -16.94
CA THR A 141 -1.47 -11.45 -16.15
C THR A 141 -2.16 -11.78 -14.83
N HIS A 142 -2.75 -10.79 -14.16
CA HIS A 142 -3.38 -10.93 -12.85
C HIS A 142 -4.65 -10.07 -12.76
N PRO A 143 -5.74 -10.41 -13.49
CA PRO A 143 -6.96 -9.60 -13.57
C PRO A 143 -7.66 -9.35 -12.23
N THR A 144 -7.45 -10.24 -11.26
CA THR A 144 -8.08 -10.19 -9.94
C THR A 144 -7.22 -9.51 -8.88
N LEU A 145 -5.97 -9.16 -9.18
CA LEU A 145 -5.04 -8.57 -8.22
C LEU A 145 -4.62 -7.17 -8.64
N GLN A 146 -4.26 -6.38 -7.64
CA GLN A 146 -3.71 -5.05 -7.85
C GLN A 146 -2.21 -5.13 -8.13
N ASP A 147 -1.71 -4.14 -8.87
CA ASP A 147 -0.28 -3.90 -8.96
C ASP A 147 0.20 -3.23 -7.67
N PHE A 148 1.33 -3.71 -7.14
CA PHE A 148 1.88 -3.27 -5.86
C PHE A 148 3.26 -2.63 -6.05
N SER A 149 3.26 -1.59 -6.88
CA SER A 149 4.44 -0.81 -7.26
C SER A 149 4.09 0.68 -7.27
N PHE A 150 5.04 1.53 -6.89
CA PHE A 150 4.88 2.99 -6.96
C PHE A 150 5.33 3.58 -8.31
N ALA A 151 5.81 2.76 -9.26
CA ALA A 151 6.28 3.25 -10.55
C ALA A 151 5.24 4.15 -11.26
N ASP A 152 3.99 3.68 -11.36
CA ASP A 152 2.89 4.46 -11.95
C ASP A 152 2.50 5.66 -11.07
N PHE A 153 2.54 5.52 -9.74
CA PHE A 153 2.22 6.59 -8.80
C PHE A 153 3.10 7.82 -9.03
N PHE A 154 4.40 7.60 -9.29
CA PHE A 154 5.36 8.69 -9.45
C PHE A 154 5.05 9.60 -10.65
N THR A 155 4.45 9.06 -11.72
CA THR A 155 4.04 9.85 -12.90
C THR A 155 3.04 10.96 -12.57
N TYR A 156 2.34 10.87 -11.44
CA TYR A 156 1.34 11.84 -11.00
C TYR A 156 1.86 12.83 -9.95
N LEU A 157 3.16 12.84 -9.64
CA LEU A 157 3.74 13.75 -8.64
C LEU A 157 3.74 15.23 -9.03
N THR A 158 3.44 15.56 -10.29
CA THR A 158 3.07 16.93 -10.69
C THR A 158 1.82 17.45 -9.95
N LYS A 159 0.93 16.55 -9.51
CA LYS A 159 -0.31 16.89 -8.81
C LYS A 159 -0.06 17.06 -7.31
N ARG A 160 -0.47 18.21 -6.76
CA ARG A 160 -0.41 18.50 -5.31
C ARG A 160 -1.05 17.42 -4.43
N SER A 161 -2.09 16.73 -4.90
CA SER A 161 -2.72 15.62 -4.17
C SER A 161 -1.78 14.44 -3.97
N HIS A 162 -1.00 14.07 -5.00
CA HIS A 162 -0.05 12.96 -4.95
C HIS A 162 1.20 13.32 -4.15
N GLN A 163 1.66 14.56 -4.26
CA GLN A 163 2.71 15.10 -3.38
C GLN A 163 2.32 14.97 -1.90
N LYS A 164 1.09 15.35 -1.53
CA LYS A 164 0.60 15.21 -0.15
C LYS A 164 0.56 13.74 0.30
N LYS A 165 0.04 12.84 -0.54
CA LYS A 165 0.02 11.40 -0.27
C LYS A 165 1.44 10.85 -0.03
N LEU A 166 2.38 11.22 -0.89
CA LEU A 166 3.77 10.80 -0.76
C LEU A 166 4.40 11.30 0.55
N LYS A 167 4.19 12.58 0.90
CA LYS A 167 4.64 13.13 2.19
C LYS A 167 4.05 12.37 3.38
N VAL A 168 2.79 11.93 3.30
CA VAL A 168 2.16 11.14 4.36
C VAL A 168 2.79 9.75 4.46
N LEU A 169 3.07 9.09 3.34
CA LEU A 169 3.79 7.81 3.33
C LEU A 169 5.20 7.93 3.91
N LEU A 170 5.96 8.97 3.55
CA LEU A 170 7.29 9.22 4.10
C LEU A 170 7.23 9.42 5.62
N ARG A 171 6.25 10.18 6.11
CA ARG A 171 6.02 10.36 7.57
C ARG A 171 5.68 9.07 8.30
N TYR A 172 5.04 8.11 7.63
CA TYR A 172 4.81 6.78 8.22
C TYR A 172 6.15 6.08 8.50
N PHE A 173 7.10 6.09 7.55
CA PHE A 173 8.44 5.53 7.76
C PHE A 173 9.26 6.30 8.80
N GLU A 174 9.15 7.64 8.83
CA GLU A 174 9.83 8.47 9.85
C GLU A 174 9.38 8.16 11.29
N LYS A 175 8.18 7.62 11.47
CA LYS A 175 7.60 7.31 12.78
C LYS A 175 7.65 5.83 13.12
N LEU A 176 8.24 4.99 12.26
CA LEU A 176 8.14 3.54 12.40
C LEU A 176 8.63 3.05 13.77
N ASP A 177 9.71 3.61 14.29
CA ASP A 177 10.27 3.25 15.61
C ASP A 177 9.42 3.75 16.79
N MET A 178 8.59 4.77 16.58
CA MET A 178 7.67 5.32 17.58
C MET A 178 6.32 4.59 17.59
N GLN A 179 6.02 3.82 16.54
CA GLN A 179 4.81 3.02 16.48
C GLN A 179 4.94 1.85 17.47
N PRO A 180 3.88 1.51 18.22
CA PRO A 180 3.93 0.34 19.08
C PRO A 180 4.22 -0.90 18.24
N LYS A 181 4.99 -1.84 18.79
CA LYS A 181 5.11 -3.17 18.19
C LYS A 181 3.73 -3.82 18.18
N GLY A 182 3.35 -4.43 17.08
CA GLY A 182 2.02 -5.02 16.95
C GLY A 182 1.79 -5.70 15.61
N MET A 183 0.59 -6.24 15.48
CA MET A 183 0.12 -6.92 14.29
C MET A 183 -1.08 -6.17 13.70
N VAL A 184 -1.26 -6.32 12.40
CA VAL A 184 -2.46 -5.88 11.67
C VAL A 184 -3.15 -7.13 11.16
N THR A 185 -4.46 -7.22 11.40
CA THR A 185 -5.27 -8.36 10.98
C THR A 185 -6.10 -7.97 9.77
N PHE A 186 -6.04 -8.76 8.70
CA PHE A 186 -6.92 -8.67 7.54
C PHE A 186 -7.79 -9.92 7.48
N VAL A 187 -9.11 -9.75 7.44
CA VAL A 187 -10.08 -10.83 7.40
C VAL A 187 -10.95 -10.68 6.16
N ARG A 188 -10.81 -11.60 5.21
CA ARG A 188 -11.76 -11.74 4.11
C ARG A 188 -12.90 -12.61 4.59
N LYS A 189 -14.13 -12.12 4.45
CA LYS A 189 -15.36 -12.84 4.79
C LYS A 189 -16.29 -12.96 3.59
N VAL A 190 -16.66 -14.18 3.28
CA VAL A 190 -17.70 -14.55 2.33
C VAL A 190 -19.01 -14.72 3.11
N VAL A 191 -19.98 -13.89 2.81
CA VAL A 191 -21.27 -13.83 3.51
C VAL A 191 -22.36 -14.30 2.58
N HIS A 192 -22.86 -15.50 2.84
CA HIS A 192 -24.08 -15.98 2.20
C HIS A 192 -25.30 -15.38 2.92
N GLY A 193 -25.78 -14.26 2.38
CA GLY A 193 -26.99 -13.61 2.89
C GLY A 193 -28.25 -14.47 2.72
N PRO A 194 -29.34 -14.13 3.42
CA PRO A 194 -30.65 -14.72 3.16
C PRO A 194 -31.04 -14.59 1.68
N SER A 195 -31.80 -15.56 1.17
CA SER A 195 -32.46 -15.41 -0.13
C SER A 195 -33.46 -14.25 -0.09
N LEU A 196 -33.88 -13.74 -1.25
CA LEU A 196 -34.90 -12.69 -1.32
C LEU A 196 -36.18 -13.05 -0.53
N PRO A 197 -36.73 -14.29 -0.63
CA PRO A 197 -37.81 -14.72 0.26
C PRO A 197 -37.43 -14.68 1.75
N GLY A 198 -36.20 -15.07 2.10
CA GLY A 198 -35.70 -14.98 3.48
C GLY A 198 -35.68 -13.55 4.03
N TRP A 199 -35.33 -12.57 3.20
CA TRP A 199 -35.41 -11.15 3.58
C TRP A 199 -36.86 -10.68 3.76
N LEU A 200 -37.77 -11.05 2.86
CA LEU A 200 -39.19 -10.66 2.92
C LEU A 200 -39.93 -11.25 4.12
N CYS A 201 -39.56 -12.46 4.52
CA CYS A 201 -40.16 -13.15 5.66
C CYS A 201 -39.42 -12.89 6.99
N SER A 202 -38.40 -12.03 7.02
CA SER A 202 -37.65 -11.74 8.23
C SER A 202 -38.52 -10.96 9.23
N ASP A 203 -38.69 -11.52 10.42
CA ASP A 203 -39.41 -10.93 11.55
C ASP A 203 -38.47 -10.20 12.55
N ARG A 204 -37.17 -10.14 12.25
CA ARG A 204 -36.18 -9.50 13.11
C ARG A 204 -36.48 -8.00 13.27
N PRO A 205 -36.52 -7.48 14.51
CA PRO A 205 -36.76 -6.06 14.74
C PRO A 205 -35.59 -5.21 14.24
N LEU A 206 -35.89 -3.96 13.90
CA LEU A 206 -34.85 -2.96 13.61
C LEU A 206 -33.98 -2.73 14.85
N VAL A 207 -32.69 -2.51 14.63
CA VAL A 207 -31.74 -2.15 15.68
C VAL A 207 -31.77 -0.64 15.95
N PRO A 208 -31.35 -0.16 17.14
CA PRO A 208 -31.25 1.27 17.42
C PRO A 208 -30.39 2.00 16.38
N LEU A 209 -30.92 3.10 15.84
CA LEU A 209 -30.25 3.95 14.87
C LEU A 209 -29.94 5.32 15.50
N ILE A 210 -28.67 5.68 15.52
CA ILE A 210 -28.21 7.01 15.93
C ILE A 210 -27.66 7.72 14.69
N VAL A 211 -28.29 8.84 14.32
CA VAL A 211 -27.84 9.68 13.20
C VAL A 211 -27.20 10.94 13.78
N ARG A 212 -25.95 11.21 13.38
CA ARG A 212 -25.21 12.42 13.77
C ARG A 212 -25.14 13.36 12.55
N PRO A 213 -25.57 14.63 12.66
CA PRO A 213 -25.52 15.58 11.55
C PRO A 213 -24.09 16.05 11.24
N GLU A 214 -23.19 15.92 12.21
CA GLU A 214 -21.80 16.35 12.13
C GLU A 214 -20.86 15.21 12.54
N GLY A 215 -19.62 15.31 12.08
CA GLY A 215 -18.55 14.34 12.33
C GLY A 215 -18.16 13.55 11.09
N THR A 216 -16.98 12.96 11.15
CA THR A 216 -16.40 12.12 10.09
C THR A 216 -16.25 10.68 10.56
N LEU A 217 -16.17 9.73 9.62
CA LEU A 217 -15.91 8.31 9.93
C LEU A 217 -14.61 8.10 10.74
N HIS A 218 -13.64 9.03 10.62
CA HIS A 218 -12.38 8.96 11.36
C HIS A 218 -12.53 9.37 12.84
N GLU A 219 -13.54 10.19 13.15
CA GLU A 219 -13.88 10.66 14.50
C GLU A 219 -14.85 9.74 15.22
N ALA A 220 -15.36 8.70 14.53
CA ALA A 220 -16.19 7.67 15.14
C ALA A 220 -15.45 6.98 16.29
N GLU A 221 -16.22 6.46 17.25
CA GLU A 221 -15.69 5.83 18.45
C GLU A 221 -14.72 4.67 18.12
N PRO A 222 -13.68 4.44 18.94
CA PRO A 222 -12.71 3.37 18.67
C PRO A 222 -13.30 1.95 18.68
N HIS A 223 -14.44 1.74 19.33
CA HIS A 223 -15.08 0.43 19.51
C HIS A 223 -16.15 0.11 18.46
N VAL A 224 -16.38 0.98 17.48
CA VAL A 224 -17.34 0.74 16.40
C VAL A 224 -16.64 0.30 15.12
N PHE A 225 -17.28 -0.60 14.37
CA PHE A 225 -16.85 -0.89 13.01
C PHE A 225 -17.08 0.33 12.12
N ARG A 226 -16.04 0.74 11.40
CA ARG A 226 -16.09 1.87 10.47
C ARG A 226 -16.18 1.31 9.05
N ALA A 227 -17.37 1.41 8.47
CA ALA A 227 -17.60 1.00 7.10
C ALA A 227 -17.14 2.11 6.13
N PHE A 228 -16.31 1.75 5.16
CA PHE A 228 -15.86 2.65 4.11
C PHE A 228 -16.31 2.12 2.75
N PRO A 229 -16.85 2.97 1.86
CA PRO A 229 -17.04 2.58 0.46
C PRO A 229 -15.70 2.20 -0.17
N CYS A 230 -15.65 1.04 -0.80
CA CYS A 230 -14.46 0.52 -1.46
C CYS A 230 -14.80 0.00 -2.85
N THR A 231 -13.77 -0.07 -3.70
CA THR A 231 -13.84 -0.72 -5.00
C THR A 231 -13.67 -2.23 -4.83
N SER A 232 -14.21 -3.03 -5.76
CA SER A 232 -14.07 -4.50 -5.71
C SER A 232 -12.60 -4.93 -5.76
N LEU A 233 -11.81 -4.31 -6.63
CA LEU A 233 -10.35 -4.28 -6.54
C LEU A 233 -9.94 -3.27 -5.48
N ILE A 234 -9.88 -3.71 -4.22
CA ILE A 234 -9.60 -2.89 -3.04
C ILE A 234 -8.46 -1.87 -3.32
N GLY A 235 -8.71 -0.62 -2.98
CA GLY A 235 -7.81 0.51 -3.22
C GLY A 235 -7.94 1.14 -4.61
N GLY A 236 -8.57 0.48 -5.58
CA GLY A 236 -8.70 0.96 -6.96
C GLY A 236 -7.37 1.49 -7.52
N ASP A 237 -7.38 2.67 -8.11
CA ASP A 237 -6.17 3.32 -8.65
C ASP A 237 -5.36 4.10 -7.58
N VAL A 238 -5.29 3.63 -6.33
CA VAL A 238 -4.63 4.34 -5.21
C VAL A 238 -3.13 4.61 -5.46
N LEU A 239 -2.43 3.65 -6.06
CA LEU A 239 -1.03 3.76 -6.51
C LEU A 239 -0.90 4.26 -7.97
N LYS A 240 -1.98 4.83 -8.52
CA LYS A 240 -1.99 5.44 -9.85
C LYS A 240 -2.57 6.84 -9.75
N THR A 241 -3.77 7.08 -10.29
CA THR A 241 -4.37 8.41 -10.45
C THR A 241 -5.32 8.82 -9.32
N SER A 242 -5.81 7.87 -8.52
CA SER A 242 -7.04 8.04 -7.74
C SER A 242 -6.94 9.13 -6.69
N THR A 243 -7.97 9.96 -6.54
CA THR A 243 -8.11 10.93 -5.42
C THR A 243 -9.37 10.69 -4.60
N SER A 244 -9.95 9.49 -4.72
CA SER A 244 -11.18 9.06 -4.05
C SER A 244 -11.04 9.06 -2.52
N GLN A 245 -12.18 8.93 -1.82
CA GLN A 245 -12.18 8.77 -0.36
C GLN A 245 -11.45 7.49 0.08
N GLU A 246 -11.61 6.40 -0.69
CA GLU A 246 -10.84 5.16 -0.50
C GLU A 246 -9.33 5.43 -0.59
N ALA A 247 -8.86 6.14 -1.63
CA ALA A 247 -7.44 6.47 -1.74
C ALA A 247 -6.95 7.34 -0.55
N LYS A 248 -7.77 8.28 -0.07
CA LYS A 248 -7.44 9.08 1.13
C LYS A 248 -7.36 8.22 2.39
N LEU A 249 -8.24 7.24 2.55
CA LEU A 249 -8.21 6.29 3.67
C LEU A 249 -6.90 5.51 3.66
N PHE A 250 -6.49 4.96 2.51
CA PHE A 250 -5.27 4.19 2.36
C PHE A 250 -4.00 4.99 2.68
N PHE A 251 -3.95 6.28 2.34
CA PHE A 251 -2.82 7.12 2.76
C PHE A 251 -2.94 7.62 4.21
N THR A 252 -4.15 7.70 4.77
CA THR A 252 -4.33 7.96 6.21
C THR A 252 -3.81 6.80 7.05
N PHE A 253 -4.02 5.56 6.57
CA PHE A 253 -3.55 4.31 7.16
C PHE A 253 -2.71 3.51 6.14
N PRO A 254 -1.43 3.86 5.92
CA PRO A 254 -0.59 3.24 4.87
C PRO A 254 -0.43 1.72 4.98
N GLU A 255 -0.61 1.15 6.18
CA GLU A 255 -0.61 -0.30 6.37
C GLU A 255 -1.68 -1.00 5.52
N LEU A 256 -2.78 -0.32 5.16
CA LEU A 256 -3.81 -0.84 4.25
C LEU A 256 -3.27 -1.09 2.84
N LEU A 257 -2.27 -0.34 2.37
CA LEU A 257 -1.73 -0.51 1.02
C LEU A 257 -1.17 -1.92 0.80
N VAL A 258 -0.76 -2.65 1.84
CA VAL A 258 -0.27 -4.02 1.67
C VAL A 258 -1.36 -4.98 1.19
N SER A 259 -2.65 -4.66 1.36
CA SER A 259 -3.75 -5.48 0.84
C SER A 259 -3.68 -5.63 -0.69
N LEU A 260 -3.16 -4.62 -1.40
CA LEU A 260 -2.95 -4.64 -2.84
C LEU A 260 -2.04 -5.81 -3.29
N SER A 261 -1.13 -6.25 -2.42
CA SER A 261 -0.14 -7.27 -2.74
C SER A 261 -0.71 -8.69 -2.75
N PHE A 262 -1.77 -8.96 -1.98
CA PHE A 262 -2.23 -10.32 -1.69
C PHE A 262 -3.75 -10.53 -1.72
N VAL A 263 -4.58 -9.48 -1.70
CA VAL A 263 -6.04 -9.61 -1.68
C VAL A 263 -6.60 -9.56 -3.10
N GLU A 264 -7.23 -10.65 -3.54
CA GLU A 264 -7.95 -10.66 -4.81
C GLU A 264 -9.23 -9.81 -4.75
N SER A 265 -9.73 -9.38 -5.92
CA SER A 265 -10.98 -8.64 -6.07
C SER A 265 -12.11 -9.26 -5.26
N LEU A 266 -12.84 -8.44 -4.51
CA LEU A 266 -14.03 -8.86 -3.78
C LEU A 266 -15.17 -9.19 -4.76
N GLY A 267 -15.92 -10.24 -4.45
CA GLY A 267 -17.23 -10.54 -4.99
C GLY A 267 -18.32 -9.78 -4.25
N ASP A 268 -19.54 -9.85 -4.79
CA ASP A 268 -20.70 -9.14 -4.25
C ASP A 268 -21.12 -9.64 -2.86
N ASP A 269 -20.74 -10.88 -2.53
CA ASP A 269 -20.97 -11.55 -1.26
C ASP A 269 -19.76 -11.47 -0.32
N GLU A 270 -18.76 -10.63 -0.60
CA GLU A 270 -17.51 -10.60 0.15
C GLU A 270 -17.23 -9.24 0.80
N SER A 271 -16.49 -9.29 1.91
CA SER A 271 -16.00 -8.10 2.61
C SER A 271 -14.57 -8.30 3.11
N LEU A 272 -13.86 -7.18 3.29
CA LEU A 272 -12.54 -7.16 3.91
C LEU A 272 -12.60 -6.34 5.20
N LEU A 273 -12.45 -7.00 6.34
CA LEU A 273 -12.30 -6.37 7.64
C LEU A 273 -10.81 -6.21 7.95
N THR A 274 -10.41 -5.04 8.47
CA THR A 274 -9.04 -4.79 8.92
C THR A 274 -9.01 -4.24 10.34
N GLU A 275 -8.14 -4.79 11.18
CA GLU A 275 -8.00 -4.42 12.59
C GLU A 275 -6.54 -4.14 12.95
N GLY A 276 -6.32 -3.29 13.96
CA GLY A 276 -4.96 -2.99 14.45
C GLY A 276 -4.15 -2.01 13.59
N ILE A 277 -4.78 -1.31 12.64
CA ILE A 277 -4.12 -0.32 11.79
C ILE A 277 -3.77 0.98 12.52
N TYR A 278 -2.63 1.58 12.18
CA TYR A 278 -2.16 2.85 12.73
C TYR A 278 -2.17 3.98 11.70
N PRO A 279 -2.62 5.19 12.10
CA PRO A 279 -2.61 6.33 11.20
C PRO A 279 -1.19 6.89 11.03
N ALA A 280 -0.83 7.28 9.81
CA ALA A 280 0.46 7.91 9.51
C ALA A 280 0.61 9.30 10.14
N THR A 281 -0.49 10.03 10.23
CA THR A 281 -0.56 11.32 10.92
C THR A 281 -1.54 11.21 12.07
N SER A 282 -1.08 11.51 13.29
CA SER A 282 -1.99 11.72 14.43
C SER A 282 -3.01 12.76 14.00
N ALA A 283 -4.30 12.43 14.10
CA ALA A 283 -5.36 13.41 13.90
C ALA A 283 -4.99 14.63 14.76
N ARG A 284 -4.85 15.81 14.14
CA ARG A 284 -4.76 17.04 14.93
C ARG A 284 -6.00 17.01 15.81
N LYS A 285 -5.83 16.96 17.14
CA LYS A 285 -6.92 17.33 18.03
C LYS A 285 -7.36 18.70 17.54
N SER A 286 -8.55 18.80 16.97
CA SER A 286 -9.15 20.11 16.78
C SER A 286 -9.28 20.68 18.19
N SER A 287 -8.36 21.58 18.53
CA SER A 287 -8.57 22.48 19.66
C SER A 287 -9.84 23.25 19.32
N ARG A 288 -10.85 23.04 20.17
CA ARG A 288 -12.14 23.73 20.17
C ARG A 288 -11.98 25.23 19.94
#